data_AF-R9KRW8-F1
#
_entry.id   AF-R9KRW8-F1
#
_cell.length_a   1.000
_cell.length_b   1.000
_cell.length_c   1.000
_cell.angle_alpha   90.00
_cell.angle_beta   90.00
_cell.angle_gamma   90.00
#
_symmetry.space_group_name_H-M   'P 1'
#
loop_
_entity.id
_entity.type
_entity.pdbx_description
1 polymer ?
#
loop_
_entity_poly.entity_id
_entity_poly.type
_entity_poly.pdbx_seq_one_letter_code
_entity_poly.pdbx_strand_id
1 'polypeptide(L)'
;EAQRASETAREKSEVAQRASEAAREKSEEAQRETETLKAQTETAKEIAEEKAGTAQEAAGQALDYSEEAESWARGGTGTRENEDTDNSKYYSERAKTSSQTASEYLNKVEQAGENAVQAVRDALGMDVPSFTVDLETGHLVYSGGRFLFNVNKDGHLEWGLAV
;
A
#
# COMPACT_ATOMS: atom_id res chain seq x y z
N GLU A 1 -99.89 27.23 -31.04
CA GLU A 1 -98.77 27.85 -30.29
C GLU A 1 -98.29 27.02 -29.09
N ALA A 2 -99.19 26.49 -28.24
CA ALA A 2 -98.80 25.72 -27.05
C ALA A 2 -97.90 24.49 -27.31
N GLN A 3 -98.13 23.73 -28.38
CA GLN A 3 -97.29 22.55 -28.72
C GLN A 3 -95.85 22.94 -29.09
N ARG A 4 -95.66 24.00 -29.91
CA ARG A 4 -94.32 24.50 -30.27
C ARG A 4 -93.54 24.97 -29.04
N ALA A 5 -94.20 25.67 -28.12
CA ALA A 5 -93.56 26.11 -26.88
C ALA A 5 -93.12 24.92 -26.01
N SER A 6 -93.93 23.86 -25.95
CA SER A 6 -93.63 22.62 -25.23
C SER A 6 -92.43 21.88 -25.85
N GLU A 7 -92.37 21.74 -27.17
CA GLU A 7 -91.22 21.15 -27.88
C GLU A 7 -89.93 21.93 -27.64
N THR A 8 -89.96 23.26 -27.78
CA THR A 8 -88.79 24.10 -27.53
C THR A 8 -88.30 24.02 -26.08
N ALA A 9 -89.22 23.91 -25.11
CA ALA A 9 -88.86 23.71 -23.71
C ALA A 9 -88.21 22.33 -23.48
N ARG A 10 -88.71 21.28 -24.14
CA ARG A 10 -88.16 19.93 -24.08
C ARG A 10 -86.74 19.87 -24.65
N GLU A 11 -86.53 20.44 -25.84
CA GLU A 11 -85.21 20.49 -26.48
C GLU A 11 -84.18 21.25 -25.61
N LYS A 12 -84.57 22.40 -25.02
CA LYS A 12 -83.71 23.12 -24.09
C LYS A 12 -83.35 22.29 -22.86
N SER A 13 -84.29 21.52 -22.32
CA SER A 13 -84.05 20.61 -21.19
C SER A 13 -83.08 19.49 -21.54
N GLU A 14 -83.25 18.87 -22.72
CA GLU A 14 -82.36 17.81 -23.21
C GLU A 14 -80.93 18.35 -23.42
N VAL A 15 -80.77 19.55 -23.97
CA VAL A 15 -79.47 20.21 -24.14
C VAL A 15 -78.83 20.52 -22.78
N ALA A 16 -79.59 21.00 -21.81
CA ALA A 16 -79.10 21.28 -20.46
C ALA A 16 -78.65 20.00 -19.73
N GLN A 17 -79.38 18.89 -19.88
CA GLN A 17 -78.97 17.60 -19.34
C GLN A 17 -77.66 17.11 -19.93
N ARG A 18 -77.51 17.14 -21.27
CA ARG A 18 -76.26 16.74 -21.93
C ARG A 18 -75.07 17.60 -21.49
N ALA A 19 -75.27 18.90 -21.32
CA ALA A 19 -74.24 19.79 -20.82
C ALA A 19 -73.84 19.45 -19.36
N SER A 20 -74.81 19.10 -18.52
CA SER A 20 -74.55 18.67 -17.13
C SER A 20 -73.80 17.34 -17.07
N GLU A 21 -74.16 16.38 -17.92
CA GLU A 21 -73.47 15.08 -18.01
C GLU A 21 -72.02 15.27 -18.48
N ALA A 22 -71.79 16.07 -19.53
CA ALA A 22 -70.45 16.37 -20.00
C ALA A 22 -69.59 17.10 -18.95
N ALA A 23 -70.19 17.99 -18.15
CA ALA A 23 -69.49 18.66 -17.04
C ALA A 23 -69.13 17.68 -15.91
N ARG A 24 -70.02 16.73 -15.62
CA ARG A 24 -69.80 15.68 -14.64
C ARG A 24 -68.68 14.73 -15.08
N GLU A 25 -68.68 14.27 -16.33
CA GLU A 25 -67.61 13.42 -16.87
C GLU A 25 -66.24 14.10 -16.78
N LYS A 26 -66.15 15.38 -17.16
CA LYS A 26 -64.90 16.15 -17.00
C LYS A 26 -64.46 16.27 -15.54
N SER A 27 -65.39 16.44 -14.61
CA SER A 27 -65.07 16.49 -13.19
C SER A 27 -64.58 15.14 -12.67
N GLU A 28 -65.19 14.03 -13.11
CA GLU A 28 -64.76 12.67 -12.74
C GLU A 28 -63.37 12.36 -13.32
N GLU A 29 -63.08 12.81 -14.54
CA GLU A 29 -61.76 12.67 -15.18
C GLU A 29 -60.67 13.44 -14.42
N ALA A 30 -60.92 14.71 -14.07
CA ALA A 30 -59.99 15.51 -13.29
C ALA A 30 -59.74 14.93 -11.88
N GLN A 31 -60.76 14.31 -11.27
CA GLN A 31 -60.61 13.60 -10.00
C GLN A 31 -59.71 12.37 -10.15
N ARG A 32 -59.91 11.55 -11.19
CA ARG A 32 -59.06 10.38 -11.47
C ARG A 32 -57.61 10.77 -11.74
N GLU A 33 -57.38 11.87 -12.45
CA GLU A 33 -56.04 12.39 -12.69
C GLU A 33 -55.37 12.84 -11.38
N THR A 34 -56.13 13.52 -10.51
CA THR A 34 -55.66 13.95 -9.18
C THR A 34 -55.30 12.75 -8.30
N GLU A 35 -56.14 11.71 -8.27
CA GLU A 35 -55.86 10.46 -7.54
C GLU A 35 -54.61 9.77 -8.07
N THR A 36 -54.43 9.75 -9.39
CA THR A 36 -53.24 9.18 -10.04
C THR A 36 -51.97 9.94 -9.65
N LEU A 37 -51.99 11.27 -9.71
CA LEU A 37 -50.86 12.10 -9.30
C LEU A 37 -50.53 11.96 -7.82
N LYS A 38 -51.56 11.83 -6.96
CA LYS A 38 -51.36 11.58 -5.53
C LYS A 38 -50.66 10.24 -5.30
N ALA A 39 -51.12 9.18 -5.97
CA ALA A 39 -50.49 7.86 -5.88
C ALA A 39 -49.02 7.90 -6.35
N GLN A 40 -48.73 8.56 -7.47
CA GLN A 40 -47.36 8.74 -7.96
C GLN A 40 -46.48 9.52 -6.98
N THR A 41 -47.04 10.53 -6.32
CA THR A 41 -46.31 11.34 -5.32
C THR A 41 -45.99 10.51 -4.08
N GLU A 42 -46.94 9.69 -3.60
CA GLU A 42 -46.74 8.76 -2.49
C GLU A 42 -45.62 7.75 -2.83
N THR A 43 -45.66 7.15 -4.02
CA THR A 43 -44.59 6.24 -4.50
C THR A 43 -43.23 6.94 -4.61
N ALA A 44 -43.19 8.17 -5.14
CA ALA A 44 -41.94 8.92 -5.25
C ALA A 44 -41.34 9.24 -3.88
N LYS A 45 -42.19 9.51 -2.87
CA LYS A 45 -41.78 9.72 -1.49
C LYS A 45 -41.19 8.45 -0.88
N GLU A 46 -41.85 7.30 -1.03
CA GLU A 46 -41.33 6.01 -0.55
C GLU A 46 -39.97 5.67 -1.17
N ILE A 47 -39.81 5.88 -2.47
CA ILE A 47 -38.52 5.68 -3.17
C ILE A 47 -37.46 6.62 -2.59
N ALA A 48 -37.79 7.90 -2.36
CA ALA A 48 -36.84 8.86 -1.81
C ALA A 48 -36.38 8.45 -0.39
N GLU A 49 -37.31 7.97 0.45
CA GLU A 49 -37.01 7.46 1.79
C GLU A 49 -36.11 6.21 1.74
N GLU A 50 -36.41 5.25 0.85
CA GLU A 50 -35.56 4.07 0.62
C GLU A 50 -34.14 4.46 0.19
N LYS A 51 -34.02 5.40 -0.76
CA LYS A 51 -32.72 5.86 -1.24
C LYS A 51 -31.94 6.62 -0.17
N ALA A 52 -32.61 7.40 0.67
CA ALA A 52 -31.97 8.03 1.81
C ALA A 52 -31.42 7.00 2.80
N GLY A 53 -32.19 5.94 3.10
CA GLY A 53 -31.74 4.83 3.95
C GLY A 53 -30.52 4.12 3.37
N THR A 54 -30.57 3.75 2.08
CA THR A 54 -29.45 3.10 1.39
C THR A 54 -28.19 3.98 1.39
N ALA A 55 -28.34 5.28 1.17
CA ALA A 55 -27.21 6.21 1.17
C ALA A 55 -26.57 6.33 2.56
N GLN A 56 -27.37 6.32 3.62
CA GLN A 56 -26.88 6.36 4.99
C GLN A 56 -26.13 5.06 5.37
N GLU A 57 -26.67 3.91 4.99
CA GLU A 57 -25.99 2.61 5.18
C GLU A 57 -24.65 2.55 4.45
N ALA A 58 -24.63 2.97 3.17
CA ALA A 58 -23.41 3.01 2.38
C ALA A 58 -22.36 3.95 2.98
N ALA A 59 -22.78 5.09 3.55
CA ALA A 59 -21.88 6.01 4.25
C ALA A 59 -21.28 5.38 5.52
N GLY A 60 -22.08 4.64 6.30
CA GLY A 60 -21.60 3.89 7.46
C GLY A 60 -20.57 2.82 7.06
N GLN A 61 -20.89 2.00 6.06
CA GLN A 61 -19.97 0.98 5.55
C GLN A 61 -18.66 1.57 5.03
N ALA A 62 -18.72 2.71 4.33
CA ALA A 62 -17.52 3.38 3.85
C ALA A 62 -16.62 3.86 5.00
N LEU A 63 -17.20 4.31 6.11
CA LEU A 63 -16.45 4.68 7.30
C LEU A 63 -15.79 3.43 7.93
N ASP A 64 -16.55 2.37 8.15
CA ASP A 64 -16.06 1.13 8.74
C ASP A 64 -14.89 0.55 7.92
N TYR A 65 -15.04 0.47 6.59
CA TYR A 65 -13.98 0.01 5.70
C TYR A 65 -12.76 0.92 5.70
N SER A 66 -12.96 2.23 5.85
CA SER A 66 -11.84 3.18 5.95
C SER A 66 -11.04 2.94 7.23
N GLU A 67 -11.70 2.74 8.37
CA GLU A 67 -11.05 2.50 9.66
C GLU A 67 -10.34 1.13 9.68
N GLU A 68 -10.95 0.11 9.09
CA GLU A 68 -10.34 -1.22 8.96
C GLU A 68 -9.12 -1.19 8.03
N ALA A 69 -9.22 -0.52 6.88
CA ALA A 69 -8.08 -0.36 5.96
C ALA A 69 -6.92 0.40 6.64
N GLU A 70 -7.24 1.41 7.45
CA GLU A 70 -6.26 2.15 8.23
C GLU A 70 -5.56 1.28 9.28
N SER A 71 -6.31 0.41 9.99
CA SER A 71 -5.76 -0.56 10.95
C SER A 71 -4.68 -1.45 10.33
N TRP A 72 -4.97 -2.03 9.16
CA TRP A 72 -4.02 -2.89 8.44
C TRP A 72 -2.81 -2.13 7.85
N ALA A 73 -3.00 -0.84 7.52
CA ALA A 73 -1.94 -0.01 6.95
C ALA A 73 -0.97 0.50 8.02
N ARG A 74 -1.50 1.07 9.12
CA ARG A 74 -0.70 1.81 10.11
C ARG A 74 -1.04 1.54 11.59
N GLY A 75 -2.15 0.87 11.89
CA GLY A 75 -2.63 0.70 13.27
C GLY A 75 -3.18 2.00 13.89
N GLY A 76 -3.42 1.98 15.20
CA GLY A 76 -3.84 3.13 16.00
C GLY A 76 -5.30 3.59 15.84
N THR A 77 -6.17 2.79 15.22
CA THR A 77 -7.61 3.09 15.07
C THR A 77 -8.46 2.52 16.21
N GLY A 78 -7.97 1.54 16.96
CA GLY A 78 -8.70 0.83 18.00
C GLY A 78 -9.71 -0.19 17.46
N THR A 79 -9.69 -0.48 16.15
CA THR A 79 -10.66 -1.39 15.50
C THR A 79 -10.31 -2.86 15.67
N ARG A 80 -9.02 -3.20 15.79
CA ARG A 80 -8.55 -4.59 15.87
C ARG A 80 -7.50 -4.78 16.97
N GLU A 81 -7.53 -5.95 17.60
CA GLU A 81 -6.52 -6.35 18.58
C GLU A 81 -5.12 -6.41 17.95
N ASN A 82 -4.12 -5.89 18.66
CA ASN A 82 -2.69 -5.91 18.29
C ASN A 82 -2.32 -5.17 16.99
N GLU A 83 -3.22 -4.35 16.44
CA GLU A 83 -3.02 -3.67 15.15
C GLU A 83 -1.75 -2.82 15.08
N ASP A 84 -1.29 -2.23 16.19
CA ASP A 84 -0.06 -1.42 16.23
C ASP A 84 1.22 -2.23 15.89
N THR A 85 1.15 -3.56 16.04
CA THR A 85 2.27 -4.48 15.76
C THR A 85 1.96 -5.49 14.66
N ASP A 86 0.77 -5.43 14.07
CA ASP A 86 0.33 -6.32 13.00
C ASP A 86 -0.21 -5.50 11.83
N ASN A 87 0.61 -4.60 11.31
CA ASN A 87 0.26 -3.73 10.19
C ASN A 87 1.45 -3.55 9.24
N SER A 88 1.16 -3.04 8.05
CA SER A 88 2.15 -2.85 6.97
C SER A 88 3.31 -1.95 7.38
N LYS A 89 3.03 -0.85 8.10
CA LYS A 89 4.07 0.06 8.60
C LYS A 89 5.05 -0.64 9.55
N TYR A 90 4.54 -1.40 10.52
CA TYR A 90 5.35 -2.12 11.49
C TYR A 90 6.31 -3.12 10.80
N TYR A 91 5.80 -3.95 9.89
CA TYR A 91 6.65 -4.91 9.17
C TYR A 91 7.66 -4.22 8.24
N SER A 92 7.28 -3.10 7.61
CA SER A 92 8.19 -2.29 6.79
C SER A 92 9.35 -1.70 7.62
N GLU A 93 9.05 -1.17 8.81
CA GLU A 93 10.07 -0.63 9.73
C GLU A 93 11.02 -1.74 10.23
N ARG A 94 10.49 -2.93 10.54
CA ARG A 94 11.31 -4.09 10.90
C ARG A 94 12.21 -4.55 9.76
N ALA A 95 11.68 -4.60 8.53
CA ALA A 95 12.46 -4.96 7.36
C ALA A 95 13.61 -3.95 7.12
N LYS A 96 13.33 -2.65 7.24
CA LYS A 96 14.34 -1.59 7.16
C LYS A 96 15.43 -1.78 8.21
N THR A 97 15.05 -2.01 9.47
CA THR A 97 15.99 -2.20 10.58
C THR A 97 16.87 -3.45 10.37
N SER A 98 16.27 -4.54 9.91
CA SER A 98 16.99 -5.78 9.57
C SER A 98 17.99 -5.54 8.43
N SER A 99 17.58 -4.82 7.38
CA SER A 99 18.46 -4.45 6.28
C SER A 99 19.65 -3.61 6.73
N GLN A 100 19.40 -2.60 7.59
CA GLN A 100 20.47 -1.75 8.13
C GLN A 100 21.45 -2.56 8.97
N THR A 101 20.93 -3.44 9.83
CA THR A 101 21.75 -4.33 10.66
C THR A 101 22.63 -5.23 9.79
N ALA A 102 22.07 -5.81 8.71
CA ALA A 102 22.82 -6.64 7.78
C ALA A 102 23.94 -5.86 7.08
N SER A 103 23.68 -4.64 6.63
CA SER A 103 24.70 -3.76 6.06
C SER A 103 25.82 -3.42 7.06
N GLU A 104 25.49 -3.16 8.32
CA GLU A 104 26.49 -2.91 9.37
C GLU A 104 27.39 -4.13 9.61
N TYR A 105 26.81 -5.34 9.64
CA TYR A 105 27.60 -6.57 9.77
C TYR A 105 28.50 -6.81 8.57
N LEU A 106 28.03 -6.55 7.34
CA LEU A 106 28.85 -6.66 6.15
C LEU A 106 30.07 -5.73 6.24
N ASN A 107 29.85 -4.46 6.57
CA ASN A 107 30.95 -3.49 6.72
C ASN A 107 31.98 -3.93 7.77
N LYS A 108 31.53 -4.49 8.91
CA LYS A 108 32.43 -5.03 9.94
C LYS A 108 33.26 -6.20 9.43
N VAL A 109 32.65 -7.10 8.64
CA VAL A 109 33.34 -8.25 8.07
C VAL A 109 34.35 -7.82 7.01
N GLU A 110 33.99 -6.87 6.15
CA GLU A 110 34.91 -6.30 5.15
C GLU A 110 36.11 -5.66 5.83
N GLN A 111 35.89 -4.80 6.83
CA GLN A 111 36.96 -4.16 7.58
C GLN A 111 37.85 -5.19 8.30
N ALA A 112 37.26 -6.21 8.93
CA ALA A 112 38.03 -7.27 9.57
C ALA A 112 38.87 -8.06 8.56
N GLY A 113 38.33 -8.33 7.37
CA GLY A 113 39.04 -8.98 6.27
C GLY A 113 40.20 -8.14 5.77
N GLU A 114 39.99 -6.85 5.52
CA GLU A 114 41.04 -5.91 5.13
C GLU A 114 42.15 -5.82 6.19
N ASN A 115 41.79 -5.69 7.46
CA ASN A 115 42.73 -5.68 8.57
C ASN A 115 43.53 -6.99 8.65
N ALA A 116 42.90 -8.14 8.44
CA ALA A 116 43.58 -9.42 8.44
C ALA A 116 44.57 -9.53 7.27
N VAL A 117 44.17 -9.10 6.07
CA VAL A 117 45.06 -9.05 4.91
C VAL A 117 46.22 -8.09 5.16
N GLN A 118 45.97 -6.92 5.74
CA GLN A 118 47.00 -5.95 6.07
C GLN A 118 47.98 -6.50 7.10
N ALA A 119 47.48 -7.14 8.17
CA ALA A 119 48.32 -7.79 9.17
C ALA A 119 49.20 -8.90 8.56
N VAL A 120 48.69 -9.66 7.59
CA VAL A 120 49.50 -10.64 6.84
C VAL A 120 50.56 -9.94 6.00
N ARG A 121 50.22 -8.86 5.30
CA ARG A 121 51.19 -8.07 4.51
C ARG A 121 52.31 -7.51 5.40
N ASP A 122 51.93 -6.90 6.52
CA ASP A 122 52.89 -6.35 7.49
C ASP A 122 53.76 -7.46 8.08
N ALA A 123 53.16 -8.60 8.45
CA ALA A 123 53.88 -9.72 9.02
C ALA A 123 54.83 -10.36 8.01
N LEU A 124 54.47 -10.49 6.74
CA LEU A 124 55.37 -11.03 5.72
C LEU A 124 56.55 -10.09 5.44
N GLY A 125 56.44 -8.81 5.79
CA GLY A 125 57.40 -7.78 5.48
C GLY A 125 57.46 -7.59 3.96
N MET A 126 57.01 -6.45 3.44
CA MET A 126 57.24 -6.12 2.02
C MET A 126 58.75 -5.98 1.68
N ASP A 127 59.61 -6.13 2.68
CA ASP A 127 61.03 -6.38 2.52
C ASP A 127 61.21 -7.82 2.01
N VAL A 128 60.94 -8.04 0.72
CA VAL A 128 61.18 -9.35 0.09
C VAL A 128 62.67 -9.66 0.24
N PRO A 129 63.07 -10.79 0.87
CA PRO A 129 64.47 -11.11 1.00
C PRO A 129 65.08 -11.24 -0.40
N SER A 130 66.08 -10.39 -0.66
CA SER A 130 66.85 -10.43 -1.90
C SER A 130 68.09 -11.27 -1.67
N PHE A 131 68.32 -12.25 -2.54
CA PHE A 131 69.46 -13.15 -2.48
C PHE A 131 70.43 -12.86 -3.61
N THR A 132 71.70 -12.69 -3.27
CA THR A 132 72.79 -12.49 -4.23
C THR A 132 73.95 -13.42 -3.92
N VAL A 133 74.63 -13.94 -4.93
CA VAL A 133 75.87 -14.70 -4.73
C VAL A 133 77.03 -13.73 -4.79
N ASP A 134 77.83 -13.68 -3.72
CA ASP A 134 79.14 -13.05 -3.78
C ASP A 134 80.05 -13.93 -4.63
N LEU A 135 80.45 -13.44 -5.80
CA LEU A 135 81.25 -14.20 -6.77
C LEU A 135 82.72 -14.30 -6.37
N GLU A 136 83.20 -13.49 -5.41
CA GLU A 136 84.57 -13.55 -4.91
C GLU A 136 84.72 -14.69 -3.88
N THR A 137 83.73 -14.82 -2.99
CA THR A 137 83.76 -15.82 -1.92
C THR A 137 82.89 -17.06 -2.20
N GLY A 138 81.99 -16.99 -3.18
CA GLY A 138 81.01 -18.03 -3.51
C GLY A 138 79.83 -18.12 -2.53
N HIS A 139 79.75 -17.26 -1.52
CA HIS A 139 78.72 -17.31 -0.50
C HIS A 139 77.40 -16.64 -0.94
N LEU A 140 76.29 -17.20 -0.47
CA LEU A 140 74.96 -16.60 -0.61
C LEU A 140 74.80 -15.47 0.43
N VAL A 141 74.58 -14.25 -0.06
CA VAL A 141 74.28 -13.06 0.75
C VAL A 141 72.80 -12.75 0.62
N TYR A 142 72.15 -12.30 1.70
CA TYR A 142 70.77 -11.84 1.66
C TYR A 142 70.61 -10.46 2.32
N SER A 143 69.59 -9.72 1.90
CA SER A 143 69.19 -8.45 2.52
C SER A 143 67.68 -8.30 2.49
N GLY A 144 67.14 -7.59 3.48
CA GLY A 144 65.70 -7.52 3.72
C GLY A 144 65.12 -8.86 4.17
N GLY A 145 63.81 -8.90 4.37
CA GLY A 145 63.10 -10.08 4.86
C GLY A 145 62.97 -10.14 6.36
N ARG A 146 61.88 -10.78 6.82
CA ARG A 146 61.65 -11.10 8.23
C ARG A 146 62.42 -12.33 8.72
N PHE A 147 63.02 -13.08 7.79
CA PHE A 147 63.69 -14.33 8.07
C PHE A 147 65.20 -14.13 7.98
N LEU A 148 65.93 -14.69 8.93
CA LEU A 148 67.38 -14.84 8.84
C LEU A 148 67.66 -16.09 8.02
N PHE A 149 68.55 -15.95 7.05
CA PHE A 149 69.02 -17.06 6.23
C PHE A 149 70.50 -17.30 6.51
N ASN A 150 70.89 -18.56 6.67
CA ASN A 150 72.28 -18.97 6.89
C ASN A 150 72.57 -20.26 6.11
N VAL A 151 73.79 -20.41 5.60
CA VAL A 151 74.22 -21.67 4.99
C VAL A 151 75.15 -22.38 5.97
N ASN A 152 74.81 -23.59 6.37
CA ASN A 152 75.64 -24.34 7.31
C ASN A 152 76.88 -24.96 6.62
N LYS A 153 77.78 -25.54 7.42
CA LYS A 153 79.04 -26.14 6.95
C LYS A 153 78.86 -27.28 5.93
N ASP A 154 77.68 -27.89 5.88
CA ASP A 154 77.33 -28.98 4.96
C ASP A 154 76.68 -28.43 3.67
N GLY A 155 76.56 -27.10 3.55
CA GLY A 155 75.99 -26.41 2.39
C GLY A 155 74.46 -26.31 2.41
N HIS A 156 73.79 -26.65 3.52
CA HIS A 156 72.34 -26.54 3.64
C HIS A 156 71.91 -25.13 4.04
N LEU A 157 70.88 -24.61 3.35
CA LEU A 157 70.23 -23.36 3.72
C LEU A 157 69.31 -23.58 4.91
N GLU A 158 69.64 -22.92 6.02
CA GLU A 158 68.85 -22.81 7.23
C GLU A 158 68.15 -21.45 7.24
N TRP A 159 66.88 -21.44 7.65
CA TRP A 159 66.10 -20.21 7.77
C TRP A 159 65.27 -20.20 9.05
N GLY A 160 65.06 -19.02 9.61
CA GLY A 160 64.32 -18.83 10.85
C GLY A 160 63.88 -17.39 11.04
N LEU A 161 63.04 -17.12 12.04
CA LEU A 161 62.65 -15.75 12.37
C LEU A 161 63.85 -14.98 12.93
N ALA A 162 64.05 -13.74 12.47
CA ALA A 162 64.93 -12.81 13.17
C ALA A 162 64.32 -12.52 14.55
N VAL A 163 65.06 -12.85 15.63
CA VAL A 163 64.66 -12.51 17.01
C VAL A 163 65.32 -11.20 17.40
#